data_AF-A0A2A7HU20-F1
#
_entry.id   AF-A0A2A7HU20-F1
#
_cell.length_a   1.000
_cell.length_b   1.000
_cell.length_c   1.000
_cell.angle_alpha   90.00
_cell.angle_beta   90.00
_cell.angle_gamma   90.00
#
_symmetry.space_group_name_H-M   'P 1'
#
loop_
_entity.id
_entity.type
_entity.pdbx_description
1 polymer ?
#
loop_
_entity_poly.entity_id
_entity_poly.type
_entity_poly.pdbx_seq_one_letter_code
_entity_poly.pdbx_strand_id
1 'polypeptide(L)'
;MSNKLETGIQYMQEGNWEEAAKNFTEAIEEDPKDALGYINFANLLDVLGDSERAILFYKRALELDDKSAAAYYGLGNVYYGQEQFTEAKAVFEQAMQAGLQSADVTFMLGITHVQLGNDRLALPFLQRATELDENDVEAVFQCGLCFARLEHIQEAKPYFEKVLEMDEEHADAYYNLGVAYVFEENNEKALALFKKATDIQPDHFLAGNGIRLLEQEAE
;
A
#
# COMPACT_ATOMS: atom_id res chain seq x y z
N MET A 1 11.60 -0.54 -31.95
CA MET A 1 10.71 0.03 -30.92
C MET A 1 10.44 -0.98 -29.80
N SER A 2 9.54 -1.98 -29.90
CA SER A 2 9.20 -2.91 -28.76
C SER A 2 10.38 -3.59 -28.05
N ASN A 3 11.42 -3.98 -28.80
CA ASN A 3 12.51 -4.83 -28.29
C ASN A 3 13.36 -4.16 -27.18
N LYS A 4 13.58 -2.85 -27.24
CA LYS A 4 14.44 -2.14 -26.26
C LYS A 4 13.77 -1.96 -24.91
N LEU A 5 12.47 -1.61 -24.91
CA LEU A 5 11.69 -1.50 -23.68
C LEU A 5 11.58 -2.86 -22.98
N GLU A 6 11.26 -3.92 -23.72
CA GLU A 6 11.19 -5.28 -23.17
C GLU A 6 12.54 -5.74 -22.58
N THR A 7 13.64 -5.50 -23.31
CA THR A 7 14.99 -5.83 -22.83
C THR A 7 15.36 -5.02 -21.58
N GLY A 8 15.03 -3.72 -21.56
CA GLY A 8 15.26 -2.86 -20.40
C GLY A 8 14.47 -3.32 -19.16
N ILE A 9 13.21 -3.71 -19.34
CA ILE A 9 12.37 -4.29 -18.26
C ILE A 9 12.98 -5.58 -17.75
N GLN A 10 13.46 -6.47 -18.63
CA GLN A 10 14.11 -7.71 -18.23
C GLN A 10 15.37 -7.43 -17.39
N TYR A 11 16.25 -6.53 -17.85
CA TYR A 11 17.43 -6.15 -17.07
C TYR A 11 17.06 -5.54 -15.71
N MET A 12 15.99 -4.75 -15.65
CA MET A 12 15.49 -4.19 -14.40
C MET A 12 15.02 -5.30 -13.44
N GLN A 13 14.30 -6.31 -13.92
CA GLN A 13 13.88 -7.47 -13.12
C GLN A 13 15.07 -8.31 -12.63
N GLU A 14 16.15 -8.38 -13.40
CA GLU A 14 17.38 -9.08 -13.04
C GLU A 14 18.30 -8.25 -12.10
N GLY A 15 17.95 -6.99 -11.80
CA GLY A 15 18.77 -6.09 -10.99
C GLY A 15 19.96 -5.46 -11.75
N ASN A 16 19.99 -5.60 -13.08
CA ASN A 16 21.02 -5.04 -13.96
C ASN A 16 20.68 -3.58 -14.33
N TRP A 17 20.74 -2.68 -13.34
CA TRP A 17 20.25 -1.30 -13.45
C TRP A 17 20.89 -0.46 -14.56
N GLU A 18 22.20 -0.63 -14.79
CA GLU A 18 22.93 0.13 -15.83
C GLU A 18 22.47 -0.27 -17.24
N GLU A 19 22.31 -1.56 -17.50
CA GLU A 19 21.82 -2.05 -18.80
C GLU A 19 20.34 -1.72 -19.00
N ALA A 20 19.52 -1.73 -17.94
CA ALA A 20 18.15 -1.23 -17.99
C ALA A 20 18.12 0.26 -18.39
N ALA A 21 18.91 1.10 -17.72
CA ALA A 21 19.00 2.53 -18.00
C ALA A 21 19.44 2.80 -19.45
N LYS A 22 20.44 2.06 -19.93
CA LYS A 22 20.91 2.15 -21.31
C LYS A 22 19.81 1.81 -22.31
N ASN A 23 19.10 0.70 -22.14
CA ASN A 23 18.04 0.28 -23.07
C ASN A 23 16.87 1.26 -23.10
N PHE A 24 16.46 1.78 -21.95
CA PHE A 24 15.41 2.79 -21.88
C PHE A 24 15.84 4.13 -22.48
N THR A 25 17.11 4.54 -22.30
CA THR A 25 17.66 5.74 -22.95
C THR A 25 17.65 5.59 -24.47
N GLU A 26 18.17 4.47 -24.98
CA GLU A 26 18.14 4.17 -26.42
C GLU A 26 16.71 4.12 -26.97
N ALA A 27 15.73 3.58 -26.21
CA ALA A 27 14.33 3.58 -26.62
C ALA A 27 13.75 5.00 -26.73
N ILE A 28 14.07 5.89 -25.80
CA ILE A 28 13.66 7.30 -25.84
C ILE A 28 14.34 8.04 -27.00
N GLU A 29 15.60 7.73 -27.31
CA GLU A 29 16.30 8.33 -28.46
C GLU A 29 15.72 7.87 -29.81
N GLU A 30 15.32 6.59 -29.91
CA GLU A 30 14.67 6.03 -31.10
C GLU A 30 13.27 6.62 -31.35
N ASP A 31 12.46 6.78 -30.31
CA ASP A 31 11.14 7.43 -30.40
C ASP A 31 10.88 8.39 -29.22
N PRO A 32 11.29 9.67 -29.32
CA PRO A 32 11.11 10.66 -28.26
C PRO A 32 9.65 11.07 -27.99
N LYS A 33 8.69 10.53 -28.77
CA LYS A 33 7.26 10.79 -28.59
C LYS A 33 6.51 9.62 -27.97
N ASP A 34 7.16 8.47 -27.80
CA ASP A 34 6.58 7.34 -27.10
C ASP A 34 6.67 7.54 -25.58
N ALA A 35 5.52 7.70 -24.93
CA ALA A 35 5.43 7.86 -23.49
C ALA A 35 5.99 6.66 -22.72
N LEU A 36 5.96 5.44 -23.29
CA LEU A 36 6.39 4.22 -22.61
C LEU A 36 7.88 4.22 -22.25
N GLY A 37 8.73 4.83 -23.09
CA GLY A 37 10.16 4.96 -22.77
C GLY A 37 10.38 5.78 -21.50
N TYR A 38 9.67 6.91 -21.39
CA TYR A 38 9.76 7.78 -20.22
C TYR A 38 9.18 7.13 -18.97
N ILE A 39 8.07 6.39 -19.07
CA ILE A 39 7.46 5.66 -17.94
C ILE A 39 8.44 4.62 -17.40
N ASN A 40 9.01 3.78 -18.27
CA ASN A 40 9.91 2.72 -17.83
C ASN A 40 11.22 3.28 -17.24
N PHE A 41 11.74 4.38 -17.78
CA PHE A 41 12.89 5.05 -17.17
C PHE A 41 12.55 5.68 -15.82
N ALA A 42 11.36 6.26 -15.67
CA ALA A 42 10.88 6.78 -14.39
C ALA A 42 10.75 5.68 -13.33
N ASN A 43 10.18 4.52 -13.69
CA ASN A 43 10.12 3.34 -12.81
C ASN A 43 11.52 2.94 -12.32
N LEU A 44 12.51 2.88 -13.21
CA LEU A 44 13.88 2.57 -12.85
C LEU A 44 14.50 3.60 -11.91
N LEU A 45 14.29 4.90 -12.18
CA LEU A 45 14.78 5.97 -11.31
C LEU A 45 14.19 5.89 -9.91
N ASP A 46 12.90 5.58 -9.80
CA ASP A 46 12.22 5.40 -8.52
C ASP A 46 12.79 4.21 -7.73
N VAL A 47 13.02 3.06 -8.38
CA VAL A 47 13.70 1.90 -7.78
C VAL A 47 15.09 2.26 -7.25
N LEU A 48 15.79 3.18 -7.93
CA LEU A 48 17.12 3.66 -7.51
C LEU A 48 17.06 4.77 -6.45
N GLY A 49 15.86 5.16 -5.99
CA GLY A 49 15.64 6.22 -5.01
C GLY A 49 15.82 7.64 -5.56
N ASP A 50 15.89 7.82 -6.88
CA ASP A 50 15.99 9.12 -7.53
C ASP A 50 14.60 9.67 -7.88
N SER A 51 13.82 9.92 -6.83
CA SER A 51 12.43 10.36 -6.93
C SER A 51 12.28 11.70 -7.67
N GLU A 52 13.23 12.62 -7.51
CA GLU A 52 13.20 13.93 -8.20
C GLU A 52 13.24 13.76 -9.72
N ARG A 53 14.16 12.93 -10.24
CA ARG A 53 14.20 12.66 -11.68
C ARG A 53 13.03 11.79 -12.11
N ALA A 54 12.60 10.81 -11.30
CA ALA A 54 11.44 9.97 -11.62
C ALA A 54 10.19 10.83 -11.91
N ILE A 55 9.90 11.82 -11.06
CA ILE A 55 8.79 12.77 -11.24
C ILE A 55 8.89 13.51 -12.58
N LEU A 56 10.08 13.98 -12.96
CA LEU A 56 10.28 14.68 -14.23
C LEU A 56 9.99 13.77 -15.43
N PHE A 57 10.42 12.51 -15.39
CA PHE A 57 10.16 11.56 -16.47
C PHE A 57 8.68 11.14 -16.54
N TYR A 58 8.00 10.90 -15.42
CA TYR A 58 6.55 10.67 -15.43
C TYR A 58 5.77 11.86 -15.97
N LYS A 59 6.12 13.09 -15.54
CA LYS A 59 5.48 14.30 -16.08
C LYS A 59 5.72 14.43 -17.58
N ARG A 60 6.92 14.10 -18.06
CA ARG A 60 7.21 14.07 -19.50
C ARG A 60 6.38 13.03 -20.24
N ALA A 61 6.18 11.84 -19.66
CA ALA A 61 5.28 10.84 -20.23
C ALA A 61 3.84 11.36 -20.33
N LEU A 62 3.35 12.04 -19.29
CA LEU A 62 2.00 12.62 -19.25
C LEU A 62 1.82 13.82 -20.18
N GLU A 63 2.89 14.55 -20.52
CA GLU A 63 2.87 15.56 -21.59
C GLU A 63 2.69 14.93 -22.98
N LEU A 64 3.15 13.70 -23.18
CA LEU A 64 3.08 12.96 -24.44
C LEU A 64 1.76 12.17 -24.56
N ASP A 65 1.31 11.57 -23.46
CA ASP A 65 0.06 10.83 -23.32
C ASP A 65 -0.63 11.19 -21.99
N ASP A 66 -1.58 12.12 -22.06
CA ASP A 66 -2.34 12.63 -20.91
C ASP A 66 -3.35 11.63 -20.34
N LYS A 67 -3.43 10.41 -20.90
CA LYS A 67 -4.31 9.33 -20.45
C LYS A 67 -3.54 8.10 -20.02
N SER A 68 -2.22 8.21 -19.84
CA SER A 68 -1.41 7.08 -19.40
C SER A 68 -1.68 6.77 -17.92
N ALA A 69 -2.53 5.77 -17.68
CA ALA A 69 -2.85 5.31 -16.34
C ALA A 69 -1.60 4.81 -15.58
N ALA A 70 -0.67 4.18 -16.29
CA ALA A 70 0.60 3.71 -15.73
C ALA A 70 1.50 4.88 -15.27
N ALA A 71 1.57 5.96 -16.05
CA ALA A 71 2.34 7.14 -15.66
C ALA A 71 1.75 7.84 -14.42
N TYR A 72 0.41 7.96 -14.36
CA TYR A 72 -0.28 8.50 -13.18
C TYR A 72 -0.06 7.65 -11.94
N TYR A 73 -0.16 6.32 -12.07
CA TYR A 73 0.05 5.39 -10.96
C TYR A 73 1.49 5.43 -10.44
N GLY A 74 2.47 5.36 -11.35
CA GLY A 74 3.89 5.46 -10.98
C GLY A 74 4.23 6.79 -10.31
N LEU A 75 3.72 7.91 -10.84
CA LEU A 75 3.88 9.22 -10.21
C LEU A 75 3.23 9.29 -8.82
N GLY A 76 2.08 8.63 -8.63
CA GLY A 76 1.41 8.54 -7.34
C GLY A 76 2.21 7.80 -6.30
N ASN A 77 2.86 6.69 -6.68
CA ASN A 77 3.75 5.95 -5.79
C ASN A 77 4.93 6.80 -5.34
N VAL A 78 5.55 7.55 -6.25
CA VAL A 78 6.64 8.48 -5.89
C VAL A 78 6.17 9.54 -4.91
N TYR A 79 5.02 10.19 -5.18
CA TYR A 79 4.47 11.19 -4.26
C TYR A 79 4.10 10.61 -2.91
N TYR A 80 3.55 9.41 -2.86
CA TYR A 80 3.24 8.72 -1.61
C TYR A 80 4.52 8.42 -0.81
N GLY A 81 5.56 7.91 -1.46
CA GLY A 81 6.87 7.66 -0.83
C GLY A 81 7.56 8.91 -0.29
N GLN A 82 7.26 10.08 -0.87
CA GLN A 82 7.72 11.39 -0.38
C GLN A 82 6.78 12.03 0.65
N GLU A 83 5.77 11.31 1.14
CA GLU A 83 4.72 11.79 2.05
C GLU A 83 3.90 12.98 1.49
N GLN A 84 3.93 13.18 0.17
CA GLN A 84 3.15 14.19 -0.54
C GLN A 84 1.75 13.64 -0.85
N PHE A 85 0.99 13.35 0.21
CA PHE A 85 -0.27 12.59 0.10
C PHE A 85 -1.36 13.33 -0.68
N THR A 86 -1.35 14.66 -0.71
CA THR A 86 -2.34 15.43 -1.48
C THR A 86 -2.12 15.25 -2.98
N GLU A 87 -0.87 15.33 -3.41
CA GLU A 87 -0.43 15.11 -4.78
C GLU A 87 -0.61 13.64 -5.19
N ALA A 88 -0.23 12.69 -4.33
CA ALA A 88 -0.41 11.27 -4.55
C ALA A 88 -1.88 10.92 -4.82
N LYS A 89 -2.79 11.41 -3.96
CA LYS A 89 -4.23 11.21 -4.13
C LYS A 89 -4.71 11.68 -5.50
N ALA A 90 -4.32 12.90 -5.89
CA ALA A 90 -4.78 13.50 -7.14
C ALA A 90 -4.36 12.66 -8.36
N VAL A 91 -3.12 12.16 -8.39
CA VAL A 91 -2.66 11.35 -9.52
C VAL A 91 -3.16 9.90 -9.48
N PHE A 92 -3.39 9.31 -8.30
CA PHE A 92 -4.08 8.00 -8.22
C PHE A 92 -5.52 8.09 -8.72
N GLU A 93 -6.26 9.15 -8.38
CA GLU A 93 -7.60 9.41 -8.93
C GLU A 93 -7.55 9.52 -10.47
N GLN A 94 -6.53 10.17 -11.02
CA GLN A 94 -6.32 10.23 -12.48
C GLN A 94 -5.97 8.87 -13.08
N ALA A 95 -5.17 8.04 -12.42
CA ALA A 95 -4.88 6.69 -12.87
C ALA A 95 -6.16 5.85 -12.99
N MET A 96 -7.06 5.93 -12.00
CA MET A 96 -8.36 5.26 -12.05
C MET A 96 -9.27 5.82 -13.14
N GLN A 97 -9.29 7.15 -13.32
CA GLN A 97 -10.06 7.80 -14.38
C GLN A 97 -9.56 7.41 -15.79
N ALA A 98 -8.26 7.16 -15.92
CA ALA A 98 -7.61 6.66 -17.13
C ALA A 98 -7.82 5.14 -17.35
N GLY A 99 -8.52 4.46 -16.45
CA GLY A 99 -8.95 3.06 -16.62
C GLY A 99 -8.17 2.03 -15.82
N LEU A 100 -7.20 2.43 -14.98
CA LEU A 100 -6.53 1.48 -14.07
C LEU A 100 -7.47 1.15 -12.90
N GLN A 101 -8.06 -0.03 -12.94
CA GLN A 101 -8.96 -0.55 -11.89
C GLN A 101 -8.41 -1.87 -11.34
N SER A 102 -7.27 -1.80 -10.64
CA SER A 102 -6.64 -2.93 -9.96
C SER A 102 -6.79 -2.82 -8.44
N ALA A 103 -6.53 -3.93 -7.72
CA ALA A 103 -6.43 -3.92 -6.27
C ALA A 103 -5.41 -2.88 -5.80
N ASP A 104 -4.21 -2.86 -6.39
CA ASP A 104 -3.10 -1.98 -5.99
C ASP A 104 -3.45 -0.49 -6.02
N VAL A 105 -3.97 0.05 -7.14
CA VAL A 105 -4.29 1.48 -7.21
C VAL A 105 -5.44 1.85 -6.27
N THR A 106 -6.38 0.93 -6.07
CA THR A 106 -7.50 1.12 -5.15
C THR A 106 -7.01 1.14 -3.70
N PHE A 107 -6.12 0.20 -3.35
CA PHE A 107 -5.44 0.14 -2.06
C PHE A 107 -4.62 1.41 -1.81
N MET A 108 -3.79 1.81 -2.77
CA MET A 108 -2.94 3.01 -2.69
C MET A 108 -3.78 4.28 -2.46
N LEU A 109 -4.90 4.43 -3.15
CA LEU A 109 -5.82 5.55 -2.92
C LEU A 109 -6.46 5.48 -1.52
N GLY A 110 -6.86 4.28 -1.08
CA GLY A 110 -7.37 4.03 0.27
C GLY A 110 -6.39 4.42 1.36
N ILE A 111 -5.16 3.90 1.33
CA ILE A 111 -4.13 4.25 2.33
C ILE A 111 -3.73 5.73 2.24
N THR A 112 -3.74 6.34 1.05
CA THR A 112 -3.48 7.78 0.90
C THR A 112 -4.54 8.60 1.63
N HIS A 113 -5.82 8.19 1.58
CA HIS A 113 -6.87 8.82 2.36
C HIS A 113 -6.67 8.62 3.88
N VAL A 114 -6.19 7.45 4.31
CA VAL A 114 -5.83 7.20 5.72
C VAL A 114 -4.72 8.16 6.19
N GLN A 115 -3.66 8.33 5.39
CA GLN A 115 -2.56 9.26 5.73
C GLN A 115 -3.01 10.73 5.79
N LEU A 116 -4.03 11.09 5.01
CA LEU A 116 -4.67 12.40 5.06
C LEU A 116 -5.67 12.56 6.22
N GLY A 117 -5.86 11.54 7.07
CA GLY A 117 -6.84 11.54 8.17
C GLY A 117 -8.30 11.46 7.71
N ASN A 118 -8.53 11.00 6.48
CA ASN A 118 -9.86 10.90 5.88
C ASN A 118 -10.39 9.45 5.95
N ASP A 119 -10.44 8.85 7.13
CA ASP A 119 -10.80 7.42 7.29
C ASP A 119 -12.16 7.07 6.65
N ARG A 120 -13.14 7.98 6.73
CA ARG A 120 -14.46 7.80 6.09
C ARG A 120 -14.40 7.70 4.57
N LEU A 121 -13.46 8.41 3.95
CA LEU A 121 -13.24 8.35 2.51
C LEU A 121 -12.34 7.17 2.13
N ALA A 122 -11.43 6.77 3.01
CA ALA A 122 -10.54 5.62 2.80
C ALA A 122 -11.30 4.29 2.75
N LEU A 123 -12.27 4.11 3.66
CA LEU A 123 -12.98 2.85 3.84
C LEU A 123 -13.50 2.20 2.55
N PRO A 124 -14.29 2.89 1.68
CA PRO A 124 -14.79 2.25 0.46
C PRO A 124 -13.68 1.82 -0.51
N PHE A 125 -12.54 2.51 -0.53
CA PHE A 125 -11.39 2.10 -1.35
C PHE A 125 -10.72 0.86 -0.77
N LEU A 126 -10.46 0.83 0.54
CA LEU A 126 -9.86 -0.34 1.20
C LEU A 126 -10.76 -1.58 1.09
N GLN A 127 -12.08 -1.42 1.27
CA GLN A 127 -13.04 -2.50 1.03
C GLN A 127 -12.96 -2.99 -0.42
N ARG A 128 -12.96 -2.08 -1.40
CA ARG A 128 -12.89 -2.46 -2.80
C ARG A 128 -11.56 -3.13 -3.16
N ALA A 129 -10.44 -2.74 -2.55
CA ALA A 129 -9.17 -3.41 -2.71
C ALA A 129 -9.24 -4.86 -2.22
N THR A 130 -9.82 -5.10 -1.04
CA THR A 130 -10.00 -6.46 -0.48
C THR A 130 -10.99 -7.34 -1.26
N GLU A 131 -11.90 -6.74 -2.02
CA GLU A 131 -12.78 -7.47 -2.95
C GLU A 131 -12.08 -7.85 -4.25
N LEU A 132 -11.11 -7.03 -4.69
CA LEU A 132 -10.36 -7.24 -5.92
C LEU A 132 -9.24 -8.26 -5.72
N ASP A 133 -8.60 -8.24 -4.56
CA ASP A 133 -7.67 -9.27 -4.11
C ASP A 133 -7.98 -9.65 -2.65
N GLU A 134 -8.57 -10.82 -2.48
CA GLU A 134 -8.98 -11.32 -1.17
C GLU A 134 -7.84 -11.91 -0.35
N ASN A 135 -6.67 -12.14 -0.96
CA ASN A 135 -5.49 -12.76 -0.34
C ASN A 135 -4.39 -11.75 -0.01
N ASP A 136 -4.60 -10.45 -0.31
CA ASP A 136 -3.72 -9.38 0.11
C ASP A 136 -3.88 -9.13 1.62
N VAL A 137 -2.95 -9.68 2.40
CA VAL A 137 -2.93 -9.58 3.87
C VAL A 137 -2.92 -8.13 4.32
N GLU A 138 -2.14 -7.27 3.69
CA GLU A 138 -2.01 -5.87 4.07
C GLU A 138 -3.29 -5.10 3.75
N ALA A 139 -3.90 -5.32 2.58
CA ALA A 139 -5.17 -4.68 2.24
C ALA A 139 -6.29 -5.07 3.21
N VAL A 140 -6.38 -6.36 3.59
CA VAL A 140 -7.36 -6.85 4.56
C VAL A 140 -7.11 -6.25 5.94
N PHE A 141 -5.84 -6.22 6.38
CA PHE A 141 -5.46 -5.63 7.65
C PHE A 141 -5.77 -4.13 7.74
N GLN A 142 -5.39 -3.35 6.73
CA GLN A 142 -5.68 -1.91 6.65
C GLN A 142 -7.18 -1.63 6.61
N CYS A 143 -7.98 -2.47 5.95
CA CYS A 143 -9.44 -2.35 5.98
C CYS A 143 -10.00 -2.55 7.39
N GLY A 144 -9.53 -3.58 8.11
CA GLY A 144 -9.87 -3.80 9.52
C GLY A 144 -9.47 -2.63 10.42
N LEU A 145 -8.26 -2.09 10.25
CA LEU A 145 -7.81 -0.89 10.97
C LEU A 145 -8.69 0.33 10.66
N CYS A 146 -9.11 0.51 9.41
CA CYS A 146 -9.97 1.64 9.03
C CYS A 146 -11.35 1.55 9.70
N PHE A 147 -11.97 0.36 9.72
CA PHE A 147 -13.18 0.14 10.52
C PHE A 147 -12.97 0.44 12.01
N ALA A 148 -11.86 -0.04 12.59
CA ALA A 148 -11.56 0.18 14.00
C ALA A 148 -11.38 1.67 14.34
N ARG A 149 -10.69 2.44 13.49
CA ARG A 149 -10.52 3.91 13.63
C ARG A 149 -11.84 4.68 13.55
N LEU A 150 -12.81 4.13 12.82
CA LEU A 150 -14.16 4.66 12.72
C LEU A 150 -15.09 4.15 13.83
N GLU A 151 -14.56 3.46 14.83
CA GLU A 151 -15.30 2.86 15.96
C GLU A 151 -16.31 1.77 15.54
N HIS A 152 -16.19 1.26 14.32
CA HIS A 152 -16.96 0.13 13.79
C HIS A 152 -16.29 -1.19 14.19
N ILE A 153 -16.20 -1.43 15.50
CA ILE A 153 -15.41 -2.54 16.07
C ILE A 153 -15.96 -3.90 15.64
N GLN A 154 -17.28 -4.04 15.50
CA GLN A 154 -17.92 -5.30 15.09
C GLN A 154 -17.56 -5.66 13.65
N GLU A 155 -17.49 -4.66 12.78
CA GLU A 155 -17.09 -4.81 11.38
C GLU A 155 -15.57 -5.03 11.23
N ALA A 156 -14.75 -4.47 12.12
CA ALA A 156 -13.30 -4.64 12.08
C ALA A 156 -12.84 -6.08 12.41
N LYS A 157 -13.47 -6.73 13.39
CA LYS A 157 -13.12 -8.09 13.86
C LYS A 157 -12.94 -9.13 12.75
N PRO A 158 -13.90 -9.35 11.84
CA PRO A 158 -13.76 -10.37 10.80
C PRO A 158 -12.58 -10.11 9.85
N TYR A 159 -12.14 -8.85 9.69
CA TYR A 159 -10.92 -8.56 8.91
C TYR A 159 -9.66 -9.01 9.66
N PHE A 160 -9.55 -8.76 10.96
CA PHE A 160 -8.42 -9.26 11.75
C PHE A 160 -8.41 -10.79 11.85
N GLU A 161 -9.57 -11.42 12.01
CA GLU A 161 -9.70 -12.87 11.97
C GLU A 161 -9.23 -13.44 10.63
N LYS A 162 -9.65 -12.83 9.51
CA LYS A 162 -9.19 -13.21 8.16
C LYS A 162 -7.69 -13.02 7.96
N VAL A 163 -7.10 -11.94 8.49
CA VAL A 163 -5.63 -11.76 8.49
C VAL A 163 -4.95 -12.95 9.17
N LEU A 164 -5.46 -13.36 10.34
CA LEU A 164 -4.90 -14.49 11.09
C LEU A 164 -5.15 -15.86 10.43
N GLU A 165 -6.14 -15.99 9.56
CA GLU A 165 -6.33 -17.17 8.71
C GLU A 165 -5.27 -17.26 7.59
N MET A 166 -4.80 -16.11 7.07
CA MET A 166 -3.82 -16.03 6.00
C MET A 166 -2.38 -15.99 6.52
N ASP A 167 -2.17 -15.37 7.68
CA ASP A 167 -0.90 -15.19 8.36
C ASP A 167 -1.06 -15.37 9.87
N GLU A 168 -0.74 -16.58 10.35
CA GLU A 168 -0.86 -16.93 11.77
C GLU A 168 0.21 -16.27 12.66
N GLU A 169 1.23 -15.64 12.07
CA GLU A 169 2.31 -14.91 12.76
C GLU A 169 2.11 -13.38 12.73
N HIS A 170 0.93 -12.89 12.37
CA HIS A 170 0.66 -11.45 12.31
C HIS A 170 0.37 -10.84 13.69
N ALA A 171 1.40 -10.41 14.41
CA ALA A 171 1.30 -9.89 15.79
C ALA A 171 0.30 -8.72 15.94
N ASP A 172 0.32 -7.75 15.02
CA ASP A 172 -0.58 -6.59 15.09
C ASP A 172 -2.07 -6.98 14.91
N ALA A 173 -2.37 -8.05 14.18
CA ALA A 173 -3.75 -8.51 14.00
C ALA A 173 -4.27 -9.17 15.29
N TYR A 174 -3.44 -9.95 15.99
CA TYR A 174 -3.74 -10.42 17.34
C TYR A 174 -3.97 -9.27 18.31
N TYR A 175 -3.12 -8.24 18.28
CA TYR A 175 -3.30 -7.07 19.13
C TYR A 175 -4.64 -6.35 18.84
N ASN A 176 -4.93 -6.03 17.58
CA ASN A 176 -6.14 -5.29 17.24
C ASN A 176 -7.42 -6.13 17.48
N LEU A 177 -7.38 -7.45 17.25
CA LEU A 177 -8.47 -8.34 17.64
C LEU A 177 -8.65 -8.40 19.17
N GLY A 178 -7.54 -8.39 19.92
CA GLY A 178 -7.55 -8.30 21.38
C GLY A 178 -8.22 -7.00 21.87
N VAL A 179 -7.88 -5.86 21.28
CA VAL A 179 -8.54 -4.57 21.54
C VAL A 179 -10.04 -4.65 21.27
N ALA A 180 -10.45 -5.27 20.16
CA ALA A 180 -11.86 -5.45 19.84
C ALA A 180 -12.61 -6.27 20.92
N TYR A 181 -11.97 -7.30 21.49
CA TYR A 181 -12.55 -8.06 22.61
C TYR A 181 -12.57 -7.29 23.94
N VAL A 182 -11.66 -6.34 24.17
CA VAL A 182 -11.75 -5.41 25.31
C VAL A 182 -13.02 -4.55 25.21
N PHE A 183 -13.33 -4.02 24.02
CA PHE A 183 -14.57 -3.27 23.78
C PHE A 183 -15.84 -4.10 24.00
N GLU A 184 -15.75 -5.42 23.88
CA GLU A 184 -16.83 -6.37 24.18
C GLU A 184 -16.83 -6.85 25.64
N GLU A 185 -16.01 -6.25 26.51
CA GLU A 185 -15.82 -6.64 27.91
C GLU A 185 -15.35 -8.10 28.09
N ASN A 186 -14.77 -8.70 27.05
CA ASN A 186 -14.22 -10.06 27.08
C ASN A 186 -12.72 -10.05 27.36
N ASN A 187 -12.38 -9.66 28.59
CA ASN A 187 -10.99 -9.50 29.03
C ASN A 187 -10.19 -10.81 28.99
N GLU A 188 -10.83 -11.96 29.18
CA GLU A 188 -10.18 -13.28 29.09
C GLU A 188 -9.64 -13.54 27.67
N LYS A 189 -10.49 -13.36 26.65
CA LYS A 189 -10.06 -13.52 25.25
C LYS A 189 -9.06 -12.44 24.84
N ALA A 190 -9.29 -11.19 25.23
CA ALA A 190 -8.37 -10.10 24.95
C ALA A 190 -6.96 -10.39 25.47
N LEU A 191 -6.85 -10.84 26.74
CA LEU A 191 -5.58 -11.19 27.37
C LEU A 191 -4.87 -12.33 26.62
N ALA A 192 -5.60 -13.36 26.19
CA ALA A 192 -5.04 -14.47 25.42
C ALA A 192 -4.47 -13.98 24.07
N LEU A 193 -5.18 -13.10 23.38
CA LEU A 193 -4.75 -12.52 22.09
C LEU A 193 -3.54 -11.59 22.25
N PHE A 194 -3.52 -10.74 23.29
CA PHE A 194 -2.33 -9.92 23.57
C PHE A 194 -1.11 -10.77 23.89
N LYS A 195 -1.27 -11.86 24.64
CA LYS A 195 -0.18 -12.81 24.91
C LYS A 195 0.35 -13.44 23.61
N LYS A 196 -0.53 -13.83 22.69
CA LYS A 196 -0.14 -14.29 21.36
C LYS A 196 0.66 -13.24 20.58
N ALA A 197 0.22 -11.99 20.56
CA ALA A 197 0.97 -10.90 19.93
C ALA A 197 2.39 -10.76 20.52
N THR A 198 2.54 -10.84 21.84
CA THR A 198 3.86 -10.76 22.50
C THR A 198 4.70 -12.03 22.37
N ASP A 199 4.08 -13.21 22.19
CA ASP A 199 4.81 -14.46 21.93
C ASP A 199 5.48 -14.41 20.55
N ILE A 200 4.79 -13.85 19.55
CA ILE A 200 5.28 -13.65 18.18
C ILE A 200 6.30 -12.51 18.15
N GLN A 201 5.94 -11.37 18.74
CA GLN A 201 6.76 -10.16 18.78
C GLN A 201 6.98 -9.73 20.25
N PRO A 202 8.07 -10.19 20.90
CA PRO A 202 8.33 -9.90 22.32
C PRO A 202 8.43 -8.41 22.68
N ASP A 203 8.76 -7.54 21.73
CA ASP A 203 8.83 -6.09 21.90
C ASP A 203 7.56 -5.35 21.45
N HIS A 204 6.44 -6.06 21.27
CA HIS A 204 5.14 -5.47 20.91
C HIS A 204 4.57 -4.65 22.08
N PHE A 205 5.00 -3.39 22.19
CA PHE A 205 4.72 -2.51 23.34
C PHE A 205 3.22 -2.33 23.64
N LEU A 206 2.36 -2.23 22.61
CA LEU A 206 0.93 -2.01 22.82
C LEU A 206 0.23 -3.23 23.44
N ALA A 207 0.47 -4.43 22.92
CA ALA A 207 -0.01 -5.68 23.50
C ALA A 207 0.53 -5.91 24.92
N GLY A 208 1.82 -5.66 25.15
CA GLY A 208 2.41 -5.74 26.50
C GLY A 208 1.74 -4.80 27.51
N ASN A 209 1.40 -3.57 27.09
CA ASN A 209 0.62 -2.65 27.92
C ASN A 209 -0.80 -3.14 28.16
N GLY A 210 -1.46 -3.70 27.15
CA GLY A 210 -2.79 -4.31 27.27
C GLY A 210 -2.84 -5.44 28.30
N ILE A 211 -1.84 -6.34 28.27
CA ILE A 211 -1.68 -7.41 29.27
C ILE A 211 -1.61 -6.83 30.69
N ARG A 212 -0.70 -5.87 30.91
CA ARG A 212 -0.47 -5.27 32.23
C ARG A 212 -1.74 -4.60 32.78
N LEU A 213 -2.50 -3.91 31.94
CA LEU A 213 -3.75 -3.25 32.35
C LEU A 213 -4.80 -4.28 32.78
N LEU A 214 -5.02 -5.32 31.96
CA LEU A 214 -6.02 -6.35 32.26
C LEU A 214 -5.67 -7.20 33.49
N GLU A 215 -4.38 -7.46 33.73
CA GLU A 215 -3.92 -8.19 34.91
C GLU A 215 -4.07 -7.36 36.20
N GLN A 216 -3.88 -6.03 36.13
CA GLN A 216 -4.08 -5.13 37.27
C GLN A 216 -5.55 -4.95 37.67
N GLU A 217 -6.48 -5.05 36.73
CA GLU A 217 -7.93 -4.96 37.01
C GLU A 217 -8.51 -6.25 37.61
N ALA A 218 -7.78 -7.36 37.54
CA ALA A 218 -8.19 -8.65 38.08
C ALA A 218 -7.76 -8.88 39.54
N GLU A 219 -6.92 -8.00 40.10
CA GLU A 219 -6.46 -8.00 41.51
C GLU A 219 -7.36 -7.17 42.43
#